data_AF-A0A1Y3N089-F1
#
_entry.id   AF-A0A1Y3N089-F1
#
_cell.length_a   1.000
_cell.length_b   1.000
_cell.length_c   1.000
_cell.angle_alpha   90.00
_cell.angle_beta   90.00
_cell.angle_gamma   90.00
#
_symmetry.space_group_name_H-M   'P 1'
#
loop_
_entity.id
_entity.type
_entity.pdbx_description
1 polymer ?
#
loop_
_entity_poly.entity_id
_entity_poly.type
_entity_poly.pdbx_seq_one_letter_code
_entity_poly.pdbx_strand_id
1 'polypeptide(L)'
;DNWHMICIKVLPLFNGQGLQDYIEDLNDLVKRCMEVKTPKTLAYDINELLKNGIYTINTKLIEVTDNSLISRLVEVWTFFFDSIMPYFKGI
;
A
#
# COMPACT_ATOMS: atom_id res chain seq x y z
N ASP A 1 -15.75 -8.81 4.73
CA ASP A 1 -15.86 -7.34 4.81
C ASP A 1 -15.19 -6.74 3.57
N ASN A 2 -15.77 -5.69 2.99
CA ASN A 2 -15.24 -5.00 1.79
C ASN A 2 -13.82 -4.46 2.05
N TRP A 3 -13.54 -3.99 3.27
CA TRP A 3 -12.21 -3.51 3.64
C TRP A 3 -11.15 -4.61 3.60
N HIS A 4 -11.51 -5.82 4.05
CA HIS A 4 -10.60 -6.96 3.96
C HIS A 4 -10.24 -7.30 2.51
N MET A 5 -11.20 -7.15 1.57
CA MET A 5 -10.92 -7.33 0.15
C MET A 5 -9.97 -6.28 -0.41
N ILE A 6 -10.11 -5.01 0.03
CA ILE A 6 -9.15 -3.94 -0.30
C ILE A 6 -7.75 -4.32 0.18
N CYS A 7 -7.61 -4.77 1.44
CA CYS A 7 -6.31 -5.20 1.97
C CYS A 7 -5.67 -6.33 1.14
N ILE A 8 -6.45 -7.37 0.79
CA ILE A 8 -5.95 -8.49 -0.02
C ILE A 8 -5.44 -8.02 -1.38
N LYS A 9 -6.12 -7.06 -2.02
CA LYS A 9 -5.77 -6.58 -3.35
C LYS A 9 -4.64 -5.55 -3.35
N VAL A 10 -4.50 -4.78 -2.27
CA VAL A 10 -3.53 -3.66 -2.16
C VAL A 10 -2.22 -4.08 -1.49
N LEU A 11 -2.21 -4.96 -0.49
CA LEU A 11 -0.96 -5.39 0.17
C LEU A 11 0.08 -6.02 -0.78
N PRO A 12 -0.29 -6.82 -1.81
CA PRO A 12 0.65 -7.34 -2.81
C PRO A 12 1.43 -6.25 -3.56
N LEU A 13 0.87 -5.05 -3.70
CA LEU A 13 1.54 -3.91 -4.31
C LEU A 13 2.84 -3.57 -3.57
N PHE A 14 2.85 -3.63 -2.23
CA PHE A 14 4.03 -3.36 -1.40
C PHE A 14 5.10 -4.45 -1.52
N ASN A 15 4.71 -5.67 -1.92
CA ASN A 15 5.63 -6.75 -2.26
C ASN A 15 6.24 -6.60 -3.67
N GLY A 16 5.74 -5.68 -4.50
CA GLY A 16 6.16 -5.55 -5.90
C GLY A 16 5.41 -6.47 -6.85
N GLN A 17 4.29 -7.05 -6.42
CA GLN A 17 3.47 -7.95 -7.23
C GLN A 17 2.45 -7.20 -8.12
N GLY A 18 2.45 -5.86 -8.05
CA GLY A 18 1.47 -5.01 -8.72
C GLY A 18 0.09 -5.06 -8.05
N LEU A 19 -0.83 -4.27 -8.59
CA LEU A 19 -2.23 -4.26 -8.16
C LEU A 19 -2.92 -5.55 -8.64
N GLN A 20 -3.65 -6.22 -7.75
CA GLN A 20 -4.29 -7.51 -8.06
C GLN A 20 -5.69 -7.38 -8.72
N ASP A 21 -6.07 -6.16 -9.11
CA ASP A 21 -7.31 -5.87 -9.82
C ASP A 21 -7.23 -4.51 -10.53
N TYR A 22 -8.28 -4.14 -11.25
CA TYR A 22 -8.42 -2.80 -11.81
C TYR A 22 -8.65 -1.76 -10.70
N ILE A 23 -8.19 -0.53 -10.94
CA ILE A 23 -8.32 0.56 -9.97
C ILE A 23 -9.79 0.96 -9.79
N GLU A 24 -10.60 0.82 -10.83
CA GLU A 24 -12.04 1.09 -10.82
C GLU A 24 -12.79 0.17 -9.84
N ASP A 25 -12.46 -1.12 -9.83
CA ASP A 25 -13.06 -2.11 -8.93
C ASP A 25 -12.68 -1.83 -7.46
N LEU A 26 -11.44 -1.38 -7.22
CA LEU A 26 -11.01 -0.93 -5.89
C LEU A 26 -11.74 0.33 -5.44
N ASN A 27 -11.94 1.29 -6.34
CA ASN A 27 -12.66 2.52 -6.05
C ASN A 27 -14.11 2.22 -5.66
N ASP A 28 -14.74 1.26 -6.31
CA ASP A 28 -16.09 0.82 -5.95
C ASP A 28 -16.14 0.09 -4.60
N LEU A 29 -15.12 -0.71 -4.25
CA LEU A 29 -15.00 -1.28 -2.91
C LEU A 29 -14.82 -0.20 -1.83
N VAL A 30 -14.00 0.82 -2.09
CA VAL A 30 -13.77 1.93 -1.16
C VAL A 30 -15.06 2.73 -0.96
N LYS A 31 -15.81 3.04 -2.03
CA LYS A 31 -17.13 3.69 -1.93
C LYS A 31 -18.08 2.89 -1.03
N ARG A 32 -18.17 1.58 -1.23
CA ARG A 32 -18.99 0.71 -0.38
C ARG A 32 -18.51 0.71 1.08
N CYS A 33 -17.21 0.82 1.34
CA CYS A 33 -16.71 1.01 2.71
C CYS A 33 -17.15 2.34 3.32
N MET A 34 -17.20 3.42 2.54
CA MET A 34 -17.66 4.74 3.01
C MET A 34 -19.15 4.76 3.38
N GLU A 35 -19.97 3.90 2.77
CA GLU A 35 -21.40 3.78 3.11
C GLU A 35 -21.64 3.17 4.50
N VAL A 36 -20.72 2.31 4.97
CA VAL A 36 -20.86 1.60 6.26
C VAL A 36 -19.92 2.09 7.35
N LYS A 37 -18.80 2.73 7.01
CA LYS A 37 -17.78 3.19 7.98
C LYS A 37 -17.79 4.70 8.12
N THR A 38 -17.57 5.18 9.35
CA THR A 38 -17.32 6.61 9.56
C THR A 38 -16.00 7.03 8.92
N PRO A 39 -15.84 8.31 8.51
CA PRO A 39 -14.57 8.80 7.99
C PRO A 39 -13.39 8.57 8.92
N LYS A 40 -13.61 8.64 10.24
CA LYS A 40 -12.57 8.39 11.25
C LYS A 40 -12.13 6.92 11.27
N THR A 41 -13.07 5.98 11.19
CA THR A 41 -12.77 4.55 11.13
C THR A 41 -12.02 4.23 9.84
N LEU A 42 -12.49 4.76 8.70
CA LEU A 42 -11.84 4.53 7.41
C LEU A 42 -10.41 5.12 7.37
N ALA A 43 -10.20 6.31 7.93
CA ALA A 43 -8.86 6.90 8.03
C ALA A 43 -7.91 6.05 8.90
N TYR A 44 -8.41 5.50 10.01
CA TYR A 44 -7.64 4.57 10.84
C TYR A 44 -7.26 3.31 10.06
N ASP A 45 -8.24 2.71 9.39
CA ASP A 45 -8.07 1.52 8.57
C ASP A 45 -7.03 1.73 7.46
N ILE A 46 -7.10 2.85 6.73
CA ILE A 46 -6.12 3.24 5.70
C ILE A 46 -4.72 3.40 6.33
N ASN A 47 -4.61 4.03 7.49
CA ASN A 47 -3.33 4.20 8.17
C ASN A 47 -2.71 2.84 8.57
N GLU A 48 -3.52 1.90 9.07
CA GLU A 48 -3.04 0.55 9.38
C GLU A 48 -2.62 -0.22 8.12
N LEU A 49 -3.37 -0.09 7.01
CA LEU A 49 -2.97 -0.67 5.72
C LEU A 49 -1.63 -0.12 5.24
N LEU A 50 -1.44 1.21 5.30
CA LEU A 50 -0.19 1.86 4.92
C LEU A 50 0.97 1.42 5.82
N LYS A 51 0.77 1.37 7.15
CA LYS A 51 1.81 0.90 8.08
C LYS A 51 2.24 -0.53 7.77
N ASN A 52 1.29 -1.43 7.54
CA ASN A 52 1.59 -2.82 7.20
C ASN A 52 2.35 -2.92 5.88
N GLY A 53 1.91 -2.18 4.86
CA GLY A 53 2.59 -2.15 3.56
C GLY A 53 4.01 -1.57 3.64
N ILE A 54 4.20 -0.46 4.35
CA ILE A 54 5.53 0.14 4.56
C ILE A 54 6.43 -0.79 5.37
N TYR A 55 5.90 -1.50 6.36
CA TYR A 55 6.67 -2.51 7.09
C TYR A 55 7.23 -3.59 6.15
N THR A 56 6.41 -4.09 5.22
CA THR A 56 6.84 -5.04 4.17
C THR A 56 7.92 -4.47 3.24
N ILE A 57 7.94 -3.16 3.01
CA ILE A 57 9.01 -2.52 2.26
C ILE A 57 10.27 -2.41 3.11
N ASN A 58 10.14 -2.01 4.38
CA ASN A 58 11.26 -1.83 5.29
C ASN A 58 12.01 -3.15 5.55
N THR A 59 11.35 -4.31 5.54
CA THR A 59 12.05 -5.60 5.65
C THR A 59 13.06 -5.82 4.52
N LYS A 60 12.87 -5.20 3.34
CA LYS A 60 13.84 -5.23 2.24
C LYS A 60 15.12 -4.44 2.51
N LEU A 61 15.14 -3.58 3.54
CA LEU A 61 16.30 -2.80 3.98
C LEU A 61 17.11 -3.49 5.09
N ILE A 62 16.54 -4.48 5.79
CA ILE A 62 17.14 -5.06 7.01
C ILE A 62 18.39 -5.91 6.71
N GLU A 63 18.48 -6.53 5.52
CA GLU A 63 19.58 -7.44 5.16
C GLU A 63 20.72 -6.76 4.36
N VAL A 64 20.72 -5.43 4.29
CA VAL A 64 21.62 -4.68 3.43
C VAL A 64 22.89 -4.29 4.19
N THR A 65 24.06 -4.56 3.62
CA THR A 65 25.34 -4.14 4.20
C THR A 65 25.51 -2.62 4.08
N ASP A 66 26.18 -1.99 5.05
CA ASP A 66 26.34 -0.52 5.14
C ASP A 66 26.78 0.14 3.82
N ASN A 67 27.68 -0.50 3.07
CA ASN A 67 28.21 0.03 1.80
C ASN A 67 27.17 0.15 0.68
N SER A 68 26.02 -0.51 0.81
CA SER A 68 24.92 -0.50 -0.18
C SER A 68 23.61 0.08 0.35
N LEU A 69 23.58 0.52 1.61
CA LEU A 69 22.38 1.02 2.28
C LEU A 69 21.75 2.20 1.54
N ILE A 70 22.55 3.20 1.15
CA ILE A 70 22.06 4.38 0.43
C ILE A 70 21.47 3.99 -0.93
N SER A 71 22.11 3.08 -1.66
CA SER A 71 21.61 2.64 -2.97
C SER A 71 20.27 1.92 -2.81
N ARG A 72 20.16 1.00 -1.84
CA ARG A 72 18.89 0.32 -1.57
C ARG A 72 17.80 1.28 -1.09
N LEU A 73 18.15 2.25 -0.25
CA LEU A 73 17.22 3.26 0.22
C LEU A 73 16.62 4.05 -0.95
N VAL A 74 17.45 4.46 -1.91
CA VAL A 74 16.99 5.13 -3.13
C VAL A 74 16.05 4.22 -3.92
N GLU A 75 16.43 2.97 -4.18
CA GLU A 75 15.57 2.01 -4.90
C GLU A 75 14.20 1.84 -4.24
N VAL A 76 14.17 1.73 -2.91
CA VAL A 76 12.94 1.58 -2.13
C VAL A 76 12.04 2.81 -2.26
N TRP A 77 12.60 4.01 -2.14
CA TRP A 77 11.83 5.25 -2.26
C TRP A 77 11.35 5.48 -3.69
N THR A 78 12.20 5.21 -4.69
CA THR A 78 11.80 5.25 -6.10
C THR A 78 10.63 4.31 -6.37
N PHE A 79 10.72 3.06 -5.90
CA PHE A 79 9.61 2.11 -6.02
C PHE A 79 8.32 2.60 -5.34
N PHE A 80 8.42 3.13 -4.12
CA PHE A 80 7.26 3.67 -3.42
C PHE A 80 6.59 4.81 -4.20
N PHE A 81 7.38 5.77 -4.69
CA PHE A 81 6.84 6.96 -5.37
C PHE A 81 6.35 6.69 -6.80
N ASP A 82 6.99 5.76 -7.53
CA ASP A 82 6.63 5.46 -8.92
C ASP A 82 5.56 4.38 -9.04
N SER A 83 5.52 3.43 -8.10
CA SER A 83 4.63 2.27 -8.19
C SER A 83 3.50 2.30 -7.17
N ILE A 84 3.69 2.82 -5.96
CA ILE A 84 2.67 2.73 -4.89
C ILE A 84 1.84 3.99 -4.81
N MET A 85 2.49 5.14 -4.66
CA MET A 85 1.83 6.42 -4.50
C MET A 85 0.83 6.77 -5.62
N PRO A 86 1.04 6.43 -6.90
CA PRO A 86 0.07 6.73 -7.95
C PRO A 86 -1.29 6.03 -7.73
N TYR A 87 -1.30 4.77 -7.28
CA TYR A 87 -2.56 4.06 -7.02
C TYR A 87 -3.30 4.67 -5.82
N PHE A 88 -2.60 5.03 -4.74
CA PHE A 88 -3.22 5.70 -3.60
C PHE A 88 -3.71 7.12 -3.89
N LYS A 89 -3.23 7.76 -4.97
CA LYS A 89 -3.76 9.04 -5.45
C LYS A 89 -4.95 8.87 -6.40
N GLY A 90 -5.04 7.71 -7.07
CA GLY A 90 -6.15 7.38 -7.98
C GLY A 90 -7.35 6.73 -7.28
N ILE A 91 -7.15 6.23 -6.05
CA ILE A 91 -8.18 5.74 -5.11
C ILE A 91 -8.64 6.89 -4.22
#